data_AF-A0A7Y5FU41-F1
#
_entry.id   AF-A0A7Y5FU41-F1
#
_cell.length_a   1.000
_cell.length_b   1.000
_cell.length_c   1.000
_cell.angle_alpha   90.00
_cell.angle_beta   90.00
_cell.angle_gamma   90.00
#
_symmetry.space_group_name_H-M   'P 1'
#
loop_
_entity.id
_entity.type
_entity.pdbx_description
1 polymer ?
#
loop_
_entity_poly.entity_id
_entity_poly.type
_entity_poly.pdbx_seq_one_letter_code
_entity_poly.pdbx_strand_id
1 'polypeptide(L)'
;MYSIFDYGDMIVDRVRMEAYTQAVRQAVKPGAIVIDLGAGSGLFTLLACKFGAARVYAIEYNNAIQVAREMAAANGYADRITFIQELSTRVSLPERADVIISDLRGVLPLLEQHIPSLLDARERLLAPGGVLIPQRDTLWAALLSAPAHYERHFRPWQDDLFGLNTQACSRLLANAWRRVDITAEELLVEPQCWATLDYRTVREPNLTGELNWKIASPGTAHGLGLWFDATLADGVQFSNAPGNPKMIYGRAYFPWPQPVELAAGDEVVVRVQANLVDNDYIWSWNTRVFAAENSAKSKIDFQQSTFFSAPLSPQHLRKRADNFVPSLNDDGQITQVVLHKMSEKQALGDIARDLTQQFPQHFPTWPAALTRVGELSLLYSE
;
A
#
# COMPACT_ATOMS: atom_id res chain seq x y z
N MET A 1 -4.91 -9.52 -3.02
CA MET A 1 -5.57 -9.43 -4.35
C MET A 1 -6.95 -8.85 -4.13
N TYR A 2 -7.34 -7.84 -4.89
CA TYR A 2 -8.64 -7.20 -4.79
C TYR A 2 -9.73 -8.04 -5.46
N SER A 3 -10.93 -8.04 -4.89
CA SER A 3 -12.13 -8.62 -5.47
C SER A 3 -12.81 -7.65 -6.44
N ILE A 4 -13.77 -8.15 -7.23
CA ILE A 4 -14.60 -7.28 -8.09
C ILE A 4 -15.37 -6.22 -7.29
N PHE A 5 -15.72 -6.51 -6.03
CA PHE A 5 -16.38 -5.55 -5.15
C PHE A 5 -15.43 -4.45 -4.70
N ASP A 6 -14.18 -4.79 -4.40
CA ASP A 6 -13.16 -3.79 -4.05
C ASP A 6 -12.91 -2.84 -5.23
N TYR A 7 -12.84 -3.35 -6.47
CA TYR A 7 -12.79 -2.50 -7.66
C TYR A 7 -14.06 -1.65 -7.80
N GLY A 8 -15.24 -2.22 -7.53
CA GLY A 8 -16.50 -1.48 -7.47
C GLY A 8 -16.43 -0.29 -6.50
N ASP A 9 -15.91 -0.50 -5.29
CA ASP A 9 -15.73 0.53 -4.28
C ASP A 9 -14.77 1.65 -4.74
N MET A 10 -13.70 1.29 -5.45
CA MET A 10 -12.79 2.26 -6.07
C MET A 10 -13.47 3.08 -7.18
N ILE A 11 -14.39 2.48 -7.94
CA ILE A 11 -15.10 3.11 -9.06
C ILE A 11 -16.18 4.08 -8.55
N VAL A 12 -16.86 3.77 -7.45
CA VAL A 12 -17.90 4.65 -6.89
C VAL A 12 -17.34 5.83 -6.09
N ASP A 13 -16.04 5.83 -5.77
CA ASP A 13 -15.34 7.01 -5.25
C ASP A 13 -15.29 8.11 -6.31
N ARG A 14 -16.33 8.97 -6.31
CA ARG A 14 -16.50 10.02 -7.32
C ARG A 14 -15.41 11.07 -7.26
N VAL A 15 -14.92 11.44 -6.07
CA VAL A 15 -13.87 12.46 -5.92
C VAL A 15 -12.61 12.00 -6.63
N ARG A 16 -12.20 10.75 -6.37
CA ARG A 16 -11.07 10.11 -7.06
C ARG A 16 -11.34 10.00 -8.55
N MET A 17 -12.45 9.39 -8.94
CA MET A 17 -12.73 9.05 -10.34
C MET A 17 -12.92 10.27 -11.24
N GLU A 18 -13.55 11.34 -10.76
CA GLU A 18 -13.72 12.59 -11.53
C GLU A 18 -12.38 13.29 -11.74
N ALA A 19 -11.53 13.36 -10.70
CA ALA A 19 -10.19 13.94 -10.80
C ALA A 19 -9.31 13.15 -11.80
N TYR A 20 -9.27 11.81 -11.69
CA TYR A 20 -8.52 10.98 -12.63
C TYR A 20 -9.08 11.11 -14.06
N THR A 21 -10.40 11.08 -14.25
CA THR A 21 -11.02 11.26 -15.57
C THR A 21 -10.63 12.59 -16.20
N GLN A 22 -10.61 13.68 -15.40
CA GLN A 22 -10.18 14.99 -15.86
C GLN A 22 -8.70 15.02 -16.22
N ALA A 23 -7.82 14.46 -15.37
CA ALA A 23 -6.39 14.40 -15.63
C ALA A 23 -6.06 13.60 -16.90
N VAL A 24 -6.67 12.42 -17.07
CA VAL A 24 -6.48 11.58 -18.27
C VAL A 24 -6.99 12.32 -19.51
N ARG A 25 -8.16 12.97 -19.46
CA ARG A 25 -8.66 13.79 -20.57
C ARG A 25 -7.69 14.92 -20.94
N GLN A 26 -7.06 15.56 -19.97
CA GLN A 26 -6.10 16.64 -20.23
C GLN A 26 -4.81 16.11 -20.87
N ALA A 27 -4.27 15.00 -20.38
CA ALA A 27 -2.99 14.46 -20.82
C ALA A 27 -3.07 13.69 -22.15
N VAL A 28 -4.10 12.88 -22.34
CA VAL A 28 -4.23 12.01 -23.52
C VAL A 28 -4.64 12.85 -24.73
N LYS A 29 -3.74 12.95 -25.72
CA LYS A 29 -4.00 13.58 -27.01
C LYS A 29 -4.37 12.52 -28.06
N PRO A 30 -5.11 12.89 -29.13
CA PRO A 30 -5.32 11.99 -30.25
C PRO A 30 -3.98 11.47 -30.79
N GLY A 31 -3.85 10.15 -30.89
CA GLY A 31 -2.60 9.53 -31.35
C GLY A 31 -1.66 9.08 -30.23
N ALA A 32 -1.91 9.45 -28.97
CA ALA A 32 -0.98 9.18 -27.87
C ALA A 32 -0.82 7.68 -27.56
N ILE A 33 0.39 7.30 -27.15
CA ILE A 33 0.70 6.01 -26.56
C ILE A 33 0.57 6.13 -25.04
N VAL A 34 -0.25 5.28 -24.43
CA VAL A 34 -0.53 5.32 -22.99
C VAL A 34 -0.13 4.01 -22.33
N ILE A 35 0.42 4.08 -21.12
CA ILE A 35 0.55 2.93 -20.21
C ILE A 35 -0.40 3.15 -19.04
N ASP A 36 -1.19 2.13 -18.73
CA ASP A 36 -1.95 2.03 -17.48
C ASP A 36 -1.21 1.03 -16.57
N LEU A 37 -0.55 1.55 -15.54
CA LEU A 37 0.35 0.84 -14.66
C LEU A 37 -0.41 0.34 -13.43
N GLY A 38 -0.57 -0.98 -13.30
CA GLY A 38 -1.50 -1.56 -12.34
C GLY A 38 -2.93 -1.37 -12.80
N ALA A 39 -3.21 -1.76 -14.04
CA ALA A 39 -4.48 -1.47 -14.71
C ALA A 39 -5.71 -2.04 -13.96
N GLY A 40 -5.54 -3.06 -13.11
CA GLY A 40 -6.63 -3.68 -12.37
C GLY A 40 -7.77 -4.11 -13.30
N SER A 41 -8.99 -3.63 -13.02
CA SER A 41 -10.16 -3.86 -13.86
C SER A 41 -10.19 -3.06 -15.18
N GLY A 42 -9.19 -2.22 -15.45
CA GLY A 42 -9.00 -1.53 -16.72
C GLY A 42 -9.80 -0.24 -16.92
N LEU A 43 -10.36 0.37 -15.86
CA LEU A 43 -11.20 1.55 -16.05
C LEU A 43 -10.40 2.74 -16.63
N PHE A 44 -9.18 2.97 -16.16
CA PHE A 44 -8.31 4.04 -16.70
C PHE A 44 -7.81 3.72 -18.11
N THR A 45 -7.51 2.44 -18.39
CA THR A 45 -7.24 1.93 -19.74
C THR A 45 -8.35 2.33 -20.72
N LEU A 46 -9.63 2.09 -20.38
CA LEU A 46 -10.75 2.44 -21.25
C LEU A 46 -10.95 3.96 -21.38
N LEU A 47 -10.73 4.72 -20.30
CA LEU A 47 -10.78 6.19 -20.35
C LEU A 47 -9.71 6.75 -21.31
N ALA A 48 -8.49 6.20 -21.30
CA ALA A 48 -7.45 6.57 -22.25
C ALA A 48 -7.88 6.30 -23.70
N CYS A 49 -8.45 5.12 -24.00
CA CYS A 49 -9.00 4.83 -25.33
C CYS A 49 -10.11 5.80 -25.74
N LYS A 50 -11.04 6.09 -24.81
CA LYS A 50 -12.15 7.03 -24.99
C LYS A 50 -11.67 8.44 -25.30
N PHE A 51 -10.55 8.87 -24.71
CA PHE A 51 -9.98 10.21 -24.94
C PHE A 51 -8.96 10.27 -26.10
N GLY A 52 -8.79 9.19 -26.85
CA GLY A 52 -8.10 9.23 -28.15
C GLY A 52 -6.71 8.59 -28.19
N ALA A 53 -6.28 7.86 -27.16
CA ALA A 53 -5.01 7.13 -27.15
C ALA A 53 -4.92 6.11 -28.31
N ALA A 54 -4.01 6.25 -29.26
CA ALA A 54 -3.90 5.32 -30.39
C ALA A 54 -3.63 3.88 -29.92
N ARG A 55 -2.83 3.74 -28.86
CA ARG A 55 -2.48 2.47 -28.23
C ARG A 55 -2.47 2.65 -26.72
N VAL A 56 -2.97 1.64 -26.00
CA VAL A 56 -2.81 1.54 -24.54
C VAL A 56 -2.13 0.22 -24.20
N TYR A 57 -1.09 0.27 -23.37
CA TYR A 57 -0.49 -0.90 -22.73
C TYR A 57 -1.05 -1.01 -21.32
N ALA A 58 -1.96 -1.96 -21.10
CA ALA A 58 -2.54 -2.24 -19.80
C ALA A 58 -1.68 -3.30 -19.10
N ILE A 59 -0.94 -2.88 -18.06
CA ILE A 59 0.01 -3.74 -17.34
C ILE A 59 -0.56 -4.03 -15.96
N GLU A 60 -0.81 -5.31 -15.66
CA GLU A 60 -1.37 -5.76 -14.39
C GLU A 60 -0.93 -7.20 -14.13
N TYR A 61 -0.22 -7.46 -13.03
CA TYR A 61 0.29 -8.80 -12.71
C TYR A 61 -0.81 -9.76 -12.23
N ASN A 62 -1.91 -9.22 -11.68
CA ASN A 62 -2.99 -10.02 -11.12
C ASN A 62 -4.07 -10.37 -12.17
N ASN A 63 -4.98 -11.29 -11.80
CA ASN A 63 -6.03 -11.77 -12.69
C ASN A 63 -7.14 -10.73 -12.98
N ALA A 64 -7.15 -9.57 -12.35
CA ALA A 64 -8.13 -8.51 -12.65
C ALA A 64 -8.02 -8.01 -14.09
N ILE A 65 -6.85 -8.18 -14.73
CA ILE A 65 -6.65 -7.86 -16.14
C ILE A 65 -7.63 -8.61 -17.06
N GLN A 66 -8.17 -9.76 -16.64
CA GLN A 66 -9.19 -10.49 -17.38
C GLN A 66 -10.51 -9.69 -17.45
N VAL A 67 -10.88 -9.00 -16.37
CA VAL A 67 -12.02 -8.06 -16.35
C VAL A 67 -11.78 -6.91 -17.33
N ALA A 68 -10.56 -6.37 -17.37
CA ALA A 68 -10.19 -5.33 -18.31
C ALA A 68 -10.38 -5.77 -19.78
N ARG A 69 -10.07 -7.03 -20.11
CA ARG A 69 -10.30 -7.61 -21.44
C ARG A 69 -11.79 -7.67 -21.79
N GLU A 70 -12.62 -8.15 -20.87
CA GLU A 70 -14.08 -8.22 -21.07
C GLU A 70 -14.68 -6.83 -21.29
N MET A 71 -14.30 -5.86 -20.45
CA MET A 71 -14.78 -4.48 -20.57
C MET A 71 -14.31 -3.83 -21.87
N ALA A 72 -13.07 -4.07 -22.31
CA ALA A 72 -12.57 -3.55 -23.58
C ALA A 72 -13.31 -4.11 -24.79
N ALA A 73 -13.61 -5.42 -24.79
CA ALA A 73 -14.40 -6.04 -25.85
C ALA A 73 -15.81 -5.43 -25.91
N ALA A 74 -16.47 -5.28 -24.75
CA ALA A 74 -17.81 -4.69 -24.66
C ALA A 74 -17.87 -3.22 -25.12
N ASN A 75 -16.77 -2.48 -25.02
CA ASN A 75 -16.67 -1.08 -25.42
C ASN A 75 -16.03 -0.87 -26.81
N GLY A 76 -15.66 -1.94 -27.52
CA GLY A 76 -15.05 -1.85 -28.85
C GLY A 76 -13.65 -1.23 -28.85
N TYR A 77 -12.87 -1.43 -27.78
CA TYR A 77 -11.49 -0.92 -27.66
C TYR A 77 -10.42 -2.02 -27.62
N ALA A 78 -10.81 -3.29 -27.72
CA ALA A 78 -9.89 -4.42 -27.60
C ALA A 78 -8.73 -4.38 -28.63
N ASP A 79 -8.96 -3.84 -29.82
CA ASP A 79 -7.97 -3.66 -30.89
C ASP A 79 -6.89 -2.60 -30.58
N ARG A 80 -7.19 -1.67 -29.66
CA ARG A 80 -6.29 -0.58 -29.25
C ARG A 80 -5.52 -0.88 -27.97
N ILE A 81 -5.79 -2.00 -27.31
CA ILE A 81 -5.20 -2.32 -26.00
C ILE A 81 -4.31 -3.56 -26.11
N THR A 82 -3.06 -3.42 -25.70
CA THR A 82 -2.17 -4.55 -25.45
C THR A 82 -2.20 -4.86 -23.96
N PHE A 83 -2.81 -5.98 -23.59
CA PHE A 83 -2.89 -6.44 -22.20
C PHE A 83 -1.68 -7.30 -21.84
N ILE A 84 -0.96 -6.92 -20.79
CA ILE A 84 0.28 -7.58 -20.36
C ILE A 84 0.11 -7.98 -18.89
N GLN A 85 0.00 -9.30 -18.65
CA GLN A 85 -0.16 -9.84 -17.31
C GLN A 85 1.19 -10.12 -16.64
N GLU A 86 1.87 -9.08 -16.16
CA GLU A 86 3.22 -9.16 -15.58
C GLU A 86 3.51 -7.93 -14.70
N LEU A 87 4.50 -8.03 -13.82
CA LEU A 87 5.08 -6.89 -13.11
C LEU A 87 5.70 -5.90 -14.11
N SER A 88 5.37 -4.61 -13.99
CA SER A 88 5.86 -3.57 -14.90
C SER A 88 7.38 -3.49 -15.01
N THR A 89 8.09 -3.81 -13.92
CA THR A 89 9.56 -3.87 -13.84
C THR A 89 10.17 -4.95 -14.74
N ARG A 90 9.39 -5.93 -15.18
CA ARG A 90 9.80 -7.03 -16.08
C ARG A 90 9.31 -6.84 -17.51
N VAL A 91 8.50 -5.82 -17.76
CA VAL A 91 7.94 -5.54 -19.09
C VAL A 91 8.92 -4.72 -19.93
N SER A 92 9.04 -5.13 -21.19
CA SER A 92 9.70 -4.35 -22.25
C SER A 92 8.67 -4.04 -23.34
N LEU A 93 8.65 -2.79 -23.81
CA LEU A 93 7.71 -2.30 -24.82
C LEU A 93 8.48 -1.87 -26.07
N PRO A 94 7.90 -1.99 -27.27
CA PRO A 94 8.56 -1.60 -28.52
C PRO A 94 8.74 -0.08 -28.67
N GLU A 95 8.00 0.70 -27.88
CA GLU A 95 7.99 2.16 -27.90
C GLU A 95 7.76 2.70 -26.48
N ARG A 96 8.17 3.95 -26.25
CA ARG A 96 7.93 4.66 -24.99
C ARG A 96 6.58 5.37 -25.04
N ALA A 97 5.91 5.49 -23.89
CA ALA A 97 4.60 6.11 -23.77
C ALA A 97 4.68 7.63 -23.62
N ASP A 98 3.70 8.34 -24.18
CA ASP A 98 3.48 9.77 -23.98
C ASP A 98 2.85 10.04 -22.61
N VAL A 99 2.05 9.09 -22.10
CA VAL A 99 1.37 9.19 -20.80
C VAL A 99 1.49 7.88 -20.04
N ILE A 100 1.87 7.96 -18.77
CA ILE A 100 1.75 6.85 -17.81
C ILE A 100 0.70 7.23 -16.78
N ILE A 101 -0.31 6.38 -16.62
CA ILE A 101 -1.36 6.50 -15.60
C ILE A 101 -1.09 5.44 -14.53
N SER A 102 -1.22 5.81 -13.27
CA SER A 102 -1.05 4.90 -12.12
C SER A 102 -1.95 5.32 -10.96
N ASP A 103 -2.48 4.33 -10.26
CA ASP A 103 -3.05 4.52 -8.94
C ASP A 103 -2.78 3.30 -8.04
N LEU A 104 -1.53 3.18 -7.64
CA LEU A 104 -1.04 2.08 -6.78
C LEU A 104 -1.01 2.48 -5.29
N ARG A 105 -1.78 3.50 -4.90
CA ARG A 105 -1.81 4.01 -3.53
C ARG A 105 -2.59 3.11 -2.58
N GLY A 106 -2.18 3.13 -1.32
CA GLY A 106 -2.97 2.63 -0.20
C GLY A 106 -3.60 3.78 0.58
N VAL A 107 -3.73 3.60 1.89
CA VAL A 107 -4.16 4.67 2.81
C VAL A 107 -3.26 5.90 2.71
N LEU A 108 -1.98 5.66 2.49
CA LEU A 108 -0.96 6.64 2.16
C LEU A 108 -0.29 6.24 0.83
N PRO A 109 0.38 7.18 0.14
CA PRO A 109 1.10 6.88 -1.09
C PRO A 109 2.22 5.85 -0.93
N LEU A 110 2.77 5.69 0.28
CA LEU A 110 3.80 4.71 0.59
C LEU A 110 3.17 3.33 0.87
N LEU A 111 2.74 2.68 -0.22
CA LEU A 111 2.21 1.32 -0.21
C LEU A 111 3.13 0.42 -1.04
N GLU A 112 3.67 -0.61 -0.41
CA GLU A 112 4.45 -1.66 -1.06
C GLU A 112 5.49 -1.10 -2.06
N GLN A 113 5.50 -1.60 -3.30
CA GLN A 113 6.40 -1.21 -4.37
C GLN A 113 5.87 -0.06 -5.25
N HIS A 114 4.87 0.71 -4.80
CA HIS A 114 4.27 1.79 -5.60
C HIS A 114 5.32 2.78 -6.11
N ILE A 115 6.10 3.39 -5.22
CA ILE A 115 7.08 4.42 -5.60
C ILE A 115 8.15 3.83 -6.52
N PRO A 116 8.83 2.71 -6.19
CA PRO A 116 9.79 2.08 -7.10
C PRO A 116 9.23 1.73 -8.47
N SER A 117 7.99 1.23 -8.54
CA SER A 117 7.35 0.89 -9.82
C SER A 117 7.15 2.12 -10.71
N LEU A 118 6.78 3.26 -10.13
CA LEU A 118 6.68 4.52 -10.85
C LEU A 118 8.04 5.08 -11.28
N LEU A 119 9.07 4.96 -10.43
CA LEU A 119 10.43 5.38 -10.77
C LEU A 119 10.97 4.61 -11.98
N ASP A 120 10.85 3.29 -11.92
CA ASP A 120 11.26 2.38 -12.97
C ASP A 120 10.50 2.64 -14.29
N ALA A 121 9.17 2.76 -14.22
CA ALA A 121 8.34 3.03 -15.40
C ALA A 121 8.66 4.41 -16.01
N ARG A 122 8.88 5.45 -15.19
CA ARG A 122 9.30 6.77 -15.67
C ARG A 122 10.62 6.71 -16.43
N GLU A 123 11.60 5.97 -15.92
CA GLU A 123 12.94 5.94 -16.51
C GLU A 123 12.99 5.08 -17.78
N ARG A 124 12.33 3.92 -17.79
CA ARG A 124 12.40 2.97 -18.91
C ARG A 124 11.30 3.16 -19.95
N LEU A 125 10.10 3.53 -19.53
CA LEU A 125 8.90 3.43 -20.36
C LEU A 125 8.30 4.78 -20.76
N LEU A 126 8.60 5.88 -20.06
CA LEU A 126 8.10 7.21 -20.42
C LEU A 126 8.98 7.87 -21.49
N ALA A 127 8.36 8.52 -22.48
CA ALA A 127 9.05 9.32 -23.48
C ALA A 127 9.58 10.64 -22.88
N PRO A 128 10.64 11.25 -23.43
CA PRO A 128 11.04 12.60 -23.06
C PRO A 128 9.88 13.59 -23.24
N GLY A 129 9.55 14.34 -22.19
CA GLY A 129 8.40 15.26 -22.19
C GLY A 129 7.04 14.58 -21.98
N GLY A 130 7.01 13.27 -21.76
CA GLY A 130 5.80 12.53 -21.40
C GLY A 130 5.24 12.93 -20.03
N VAL A 131 3.98 12.58 -19.80
CA VAL A 131 3.21 12.96 -18.60
C VAL A 131 3.03 11.75 -17.68
N LEU A 132 3.31 11.94 -16.39
CA LEU A 132 2.91 11.02 -15.33
C LEU A 132 1.62 11.52 -14.66
N ILE A 133 0.66 10.62 -14.51
CA ILE A 133 -0.53 10.79 -13.69
C ILE A 133 -0.50 9.69 -12.64
N PRO A 134 -0.40 10.00 -11.33
CA PRO A 134 -0.28 11.31 -10.70
C PRO A 134 1.05 12.05 -10.99
N GLN A 135 1.08 13.36 -10.75
CA GLN A 135 2.33 14.13 -10.78
C GLN A 135 2.99 14.23 -9.41
N ARG A 136 2.20 14.43 -8.34
CA ARG A 136 2.73 14.68 -7.00
C ARG A 136 1.74 14.26 -5.92
N ASP A 137 2.26 13.76 -4.80
CA ASP A 137 1.53 13.72 -3.53
C ASP A 137 2.21 14.58 -2.45
N THR A 138 1.41 15.29 -1.68
CA THR A 138 1.84 16.05 -0.50
C THR A 138 1.31 15.36 0.75
N LEU A 139 2.17 14.99 1.69
CA LEU A 139 1.80 14.22 2.87
C LEU A 139 1.70 15.13 4.09
N TRP A 140 0.57 15.02 4.78
CA TRP A 140 0.20 15.86 5.91
C TRP A 140 0.09 15.04 7.18
N ALA A 141 0.32 15.71 8.31
CA ALA A 141 0.11 15.14 9.63
C ALA A 141 -0.47 16.19 10.59
N ALA A 142 -1.20 15.73 11.60
CA ALA A 142 -1.64 16.53 12.74
C ALA A 142 -1.78 15.68 14.00
N LEU A 143 -1.74 16.31 15.17
CA LEU A 143 -2.09 15.69 16.46
C LEU A 143 -3.60 15.50 16.56
N LEU A 144 -4.04 14.34 17.06
CA LEU A 144 -5.46 14.02 17.19
C LEU A 144 -5.93 13.95 18.65
N SER A 145 -7.12 14.51 18.91
CA SER A 145 -7.96 14.13 20.04
C SER A 145 -8.98 13.10 19.55
N ALA A 146 -8.65 11.82 19.72
CA ALA A 146 -9.39 10.72 19.11
C ALA A 146 -9.64 9.57 20.11
N PRO A 147 -10.38 9.81 21.22
CA PRO A 147 -10.57 8.81 22.27
C PRO A 147 -11.27 7.54 21.75
N ALA A 148 -12.22 7.66 20.82
CA ALA A 148 -12.93 6.51 20.24
C ALA A 148 -12.02 5.61 19.39
N HIS A 149 -11.14 6.20 18.55
CA HIS A 149 -10.17 5.45 17.77
C HIS A 149 -9.10 4.81 18.66
N TYR A 150 -8.64 5.54 19.69
CA TYR A 150 -7.71 5.04 20.68
C TYR A 150 -8.29 3.82 21.41
N GLU A 151 -9.50 3.94 21.95
CA GLU A 151 -10.16 2.82 22.64
C GLU A 151 -10.36 1.63 21.71
N ARG A 152 -10.87 1.84 20.49
CA ARG A 152 -11.02 0.75 19.51
C ARG A 152 -9.69 0.05 19.17
N HIS A 153 -8.58 0.79 19.18
CA HIS A 153 -7.25 0.25 18.85
C HIS A 153 -6.69 -0.64 19.96
N PHE A 154 -6.87 -0.25 21.23
CA PHE A 154 -6.26 -0.94 22.37
C PHE A 154 -7.21 -1.83 23.18
N ARG A 155 -8.50 -1.48 23.28
CA ARG A 155 -9.50 -2.18 24.12
C ARG A 155 -9.53 -3.71 23.94
N PRO A 156 -9.43 -4.27 22.71
CA PRO A 156 -9.42 -5.72 22.54
C PRO A 156 -8.31 -6.46 23.28
N TRP A 157 -7.31 -5.75 23.82
CA TRP A 157 -6.17 -6.31 24.54
C TRP A 157 -5.98 -5.69 25.93
N GLN A 158 -6.81 -4.72 26.32
CA GLN A 158 -6.69 -4.04 27.62
C GLN A 158 -7.58 -4.63 28.70
N ASP A 159 -8.73 -5.18 28.32
CA ASP A 159 -9.67 -5.77 29.25
C ASP A 159 -9.11 -7.09 29.82
N ASP A 160 -9.50 -7.41 31.05
CA ASP A 160 -9.30 -8.76 31.58
C ASP A 160 -10.17 -9.74 30.79
N LEU A 161 -9.60 -10.30 29.73
CA LEU A 161 -10.27 -11.27 28.88
C LEU A 161 -10.18 -12.65 29.54
N PHE A 162 -11.20 -12.97 30.33
CA PHE A 162 -11.35 -14.28 31.00
C PHE A 162 -10.26 -14.59 32.05
N GLY A 163 -9.75 -13.58 32.77
CA GLY A 163 -8.67 -13.76 33.75
C GLY A 163 -7.26 -13.73 33.14
N LEU A 164 -7.11 -13.30 31.89
CA LEU A 164 -5.86 -13.34 31.14
C LEU A 164 -5.27 -11.94 30.96
N ASN A 165 -3.99 -11.80 31.25
CA ASN A 165 -3.25 -10.56 31.01
C ASN A 165 -2.90 -10.38 29.52
N THR A 166 -3.82 -9.85 28.74
CA THR A 166 -3.61 -9.53 27.32
C THR A 166 -2.86 -8.22 27.09
N GLN A 167 -2.70 -7.40 28.14
CA GLN A 167 -1.97 -6.12 28.06
C GLN A 167 -0.49 -6.31 27.73
N ALA A 168 0.05 -7.53 27.89
CA ALA A 168 1.39 -7.89 27.44
C ALA A 168 1.64 -7.58 25.95
N CYS A 169 0.58 -7.54 25.13
CA CYS A 169 0.67 -7.20 23.71
C CYS A 169 0.54 -5.70 23.40
N SER A 170 0.27 -4.84 24.40
CA SER A 170 0.06 -3.40 24.19
C SER A 170 1.23 -2.70 23.51
N ARG A 171 2.47 -3.17 23.73
CA ARG A 171 3.65 -2.67 23.02
C ARG A 171 3.53 -2.85 21.51
N LEU A 172 2.99 -3.98 21.04
CA LEU A 172 2.81 -4.23 19.60
C LEU A 172 1.78 -3.27 19.02
N LEU A 173 0.68 -3.03 19.74
CA LEU A 173 -0.40 -2.13 19.33
C LEU A 173 0.06 -0.69 19.25
N ALA A 174 0.81 -0.20 20.24
CA ALA A 174 1.40 1.13 20.21
C ALA A 174 2.38 1.31 19.04
N ASN A 175 2.91 0.22 18.48
CA ASN A 175 3.82 0.26 17.34
C ASN A 175 3.11 -0.05 16.01
N ALA A 176 1.78 -0.12 15.99
CA ALA A 176 0.98 -0.35 14.79
C ALA A 176 0.10 0.87 14.50
N TRP A 177 -0.20 1.10 13.22
CA TRP A 177 -1.17 2.09 12.77
C TRP A 177 -2.38 1.42 12.13
N ARG A 178 -3.48 2.14 11.98
CA ARG A 178 -4.69 1.63 11.32
C ARG A 178 -5.31 2.65 10.38
N ARG A 179 -6.03 2.15 9.38
CA ARG A 179 -6.97 2.96 8.61
C ARG A 179 -8.16 3.32 9.47
N VAL A 180 -8.47 4.61 9.56
CA VAL A 180 -9.66 5.13 10.24
C VAL A 180 -10.29 6.28 9.46
N ASP A 181 -11.49 6.69 9.86
CA ASP A 181 -12.14 7.90 9.39
C ASP A 181 -11.90 9.01 10.44
N ILE A 182 -10.94 9.90 10.15
CA ILE A 182 -10.62 11.07 10.99
C ILE A 182 -11.50 12.25 10.57
N THR A 183 -12.12 12.93 11.54
CA THR A 183 -12.90 14.16 11.29
C THR A 183 -12.09 15.42 11.57
N ALA A 184 -12.56 16.58 11.09
CA ALA A 184 -11.87 17.86 11.31
C ALA A 184 -11.86 18.26 12.80
N GLU A 185 -12.90 17.87 13.54
CA GLU A 185 -13.07 18.14 14.98
C GLU A 185 -12.09 17.34 15.85
N GLU A 186 -11.55 16.24 15.33
CA GLU A 186 -10.54 15.44 16.01
C GLU A 186 -9.13 16.06 15.90
N LEU A 187 -8.92 17.08 15.06
CA LEU A 187 -7.63 17.75 14.93
C LEU A 187 -7.39 18.73 16.10
N LEU A 188 -6.30 18.50 16.85
CA LEU A 188 -5.90 19.40 17.94
C LEU A 188 -5.06 20.59 17.48
N VAL A 189 -4.46 20.48 16.30
CA VAL A 189 -3.51 21.44 15.74
C VAL A 189 -3.73 21.58 14.24
N GLU A 190 -3.32 22.72 13.70
CA GLU A 190 -3.24 22.88 12.25
C GLU A 190 -2.30 21.84 11.63
N PRO A 191 -2.70 21.20 10.52
CA PRO A 191 -1.86 20.23 9.85
C PRO A 191 -0.56 20.83 9.34
N GLN A 192 0.50 20.02 9.35
CA GLN A 192 1.79 20.38 8.75
C GLN A 192 2.18 19.33 7.70
N CYS A 193 2.79 19.81 6.62
CA CYS A 193 3.36 18.96 5.58
C CYS A 193 4.69 18.40 6.09
N TRP A 194 4.84 17.07 6.07
CA TRP A 194 6.08 16.41 6.48
C TRP A 194 6.90 15.87 5.31
N ALA A 195 6.28 15.63 4.15
CA ALA A 195 6.97 15.18 2.96
C ALA A 195 6.19 15.48 1.68
N THR A 196 6.91 15.58 0.57
CA THR A 196 6.35 15.70 -0.79
C THR A 196 6.98 14.67 -1.69
N LEU A 197 6.16 13.89 -2.39
CA LEU A 197 6.54 12.95 -3.44
C LEU A 197 6.24 13.58 -4.80
N ASP A 198 7.24 14.15 -5.46
CA ASP A 198 7.12 14.59 -6.85
C ASP A 198 7.54 13.45 -7.78
N TYR A 199 6.58 12.72 -8.35
CA TYR A 199 6.84 11.53 -9.16
C TYR A 199 7.65 11.82 -10.42
N ARG A 200 7.71 13.08 -10.85
CA ARG A 200 8.50 13.51 -12.01
C ARG A 200 9.99 13.57 -11.70
N THR A 201 10.37 13.76 -10.44
CA THR A 201 11.76 14.02 -10.06
C THR A 201 12.30 13.13 -8.92
N VAL A 202 11.42 12.52 -8.11
CA VAL A 202 11.82 11.66 -6.99
C VAL A 202 12.73 10.52 -7.47
N ARG A 203 13.73 10.16 -6.66
CA ARG A 203 14.74 9.14 -6.99
C ARG A 203 14.84 8.03 -5.95
N GLU A 204 14.38 8.31 -4.74
CA GLU A 204 14.44 7.39 -3.62
C GLU A 204 13.04 7.14 -3.07
N PRO A 205 12.71 5.91 -2.67
CA PRO A 205 11.39 5.57 -2.15
C PRO A 205 11.20 5.95 -0.67
N ASN A 206 12.27 6.31 0.03
CA ASN A 206 12.28 6.57 1.47
C ASN A 206 11.99 8.04 1.79
N LEU A 207 11.15 8.28 2.79
CA LEU A 207 10.79 9.63 3.25
C LEU A 207 11.15 9.85 4.70
N THR A 208 11.49 11.09 5.03
CA THR A 208 11.70 11.57 6.40
C THR A 208 11.22 13.01 6.49
N GLY A 209 10.48 13.31 7.55
CA GLY A 209 10.04 14.67 7.88
C GLY A 209 10.11 14.91 9.38
N GLU A 210 10.19 16.18 9.75
CA GLU A 210 10.07 16.65 11.12
C GLU A 210 8.94 17.69 11.18
N LEU A 211 8.07 17.51 12.17
CA LEU A 211 6.89 18.33 12.44
C LEU A 211 7.08 18.98 13.80
N ASN A 212 6.67 20.24 13.92
CA ASN A 212 6.80 20.98 15.17
C ASN A 212 5.58 21.86 15.40
N TRP A 213 4.79 21.52 16.42
CA TRP A 213 3.62 22.30 16.83
C TRP A 213 3.84 22.97 18.18
N LYS A 214 3.52 24.26 18.24
CA LYS A 214 3.27 24.97 19.49
C LYS A 214 1.78 24.91 19.82
N ILE A 215 1.44 24.34 20.96
CA ILE A 215 0.06 24.09 21.35
C ILE A 215 -0.62 25.41 21.72
N ALA A 216 -1.68 25.77 20.99
CA ALA A 216 -2.42 27.01 21.21
C ALA A 216 -3.50 26.87 22.29
N SER A 217 -4.16 25.71 22.34
CA SER A 217 -5.25 25.43 23.29
C SER A 217 -5.03 24.07 23.94
N PRO A 218 -5.32 23.93 25.25
CA PRO A 218 -5.10 22.69 25.96
C PRO A 218 -6.02 21.57 25.45
N GLY A 219 -5.56 20.33 25.54
CA GLY A 219 -6.32 19.16 25.16
C GLY A 219 -5.54 17.85 25.27
N THR A 220 -6.25 16.73 25.13
CA THR A 220 -5.67 15.38 25.24
C THR A 220 -5.36 14.80 23.87
N ALA A 221 -4.08 14.65 23.56
CA ALA A 221 -3.63 14.03 22.32
C ALA A 221 -3.52 12.50 22.46
N HIS A 222 -4.01 11.79 21.44
CA HIS A 222 -4.08 10.33 21.39
C HIS A 222 -3.14 9.73 20.32
N GLY A 223 -2.44 10.56 19.56
CA GLY A 223 -1.55 10.13 18.47
C GLY A 223 -1.59 11.09 17.28
N LEU A 224 -1.15 10.58 16.13
CA LEU A 224 -1.07 11.32 14.86
C LEU A 224 -2.11 10.82 13.86
N GLY A 225 -2.68 11.76 13.11
CA GLY A 225 -3.44 11.49 11.90
C GLY A 225 -2.60 11.87 10.68
N LEU A 226 -2.49 10.96 9.71
CA LEU A 226 -1.76 11.17 8.46
C LEU A 226 -2.69 10.97 7.26
N TRP A 227 -2.50 11.80 6.23
CA TRP A 227 -3.25 11.78 4.96
C TRP A 227 -2.43 12.45 3.85
N PHE A 228 -3.00 12.60 2.65
CA PHE A 228 -2.32 13.21 1.51
C PHE A 228 -3.25 14.05 0.61
N ASP A 229 -2.63 14.97 -0.11
CA ASP A 229 -3.22 15.61 -1.28
C ASP A 229 -2.52 15.08 -2.52
N ALA A 230 -3.28 14.80 -3.57
CA ALA A 230 -2.76 14.34 -4.85
C ALA A 230 -2.96 15.39 -5.93
N THR A 231 -1.88 15.81 -6.58
CA THR A 231 -1.89 16.56 -7.83
C THR A 231 -1.75 15.58 -8.98
N LEU A 232 -2.83 15.43 -9.76
CA LEU A 232 -2.87 14.49 -10.88
C LEU A 232 -2.39 15.12 -12.19
N ALA A 233 -2.71 16.39 -12.39
CA ALA A 233 -2.30 17.21 -13.52
C ALA A 233 -2.42 18.70 -13.13
N ASP A 234 -2.00 19.61 -14.00
CA ASP A 234 -2.09 21.05 -13.75
C ASP A 234 -3.55 21.46 -13.48
N GLY A 235 -3.80 21.97 -12.27
CA GLY A 235 -5.14 22.37 -11.81
C GLY A 235 -6.10 21.20 -11.52
N VAL A 236 -5.62 19.95 -11.50
CA VAL A 236 -6.41 18.76 -11.18
C VAL A 236 -5.85 18.09 -9.94
N GLN A 237 -6.61 18.12 -8.85
CA GLN A 237 -6.19 17.59 -7.57
C GLN A 237 -7.36 17.01 -6.78
N PHE A 238 -7.05 16.14 -5.83
CA PHE A 238 -7.97 15.71 -4.77
C PHE A 238 -7.23 15.60 -3.45
N SER A 239 -7.99 15.53 -2.35
CA SER A 239 -7.45 15.42 -1.00
C SER A 239 -8.31 14.52 -0.15
N ASN A 240 -7.68 13.60 0.59
CA ASN A 240 -8.35 12.82 1.65
C ASN A 240 -8.17 13.47 3.03
N ALA A 241 -7.93 14.78 3.13
CA ALA A 241 -7.83 15.49 4.41
C ALA A 241 -9.08 15.32 5.29
N PRO A 242 -8.94 15.30 6.63
CA PRO A 242 -10.08 15.37 7.54
C PRO A 242 -11.00 16.55 7.19
N GLY A 243 -12.31 16.33 7.23
CA GLY A 243 -13.32 17.31 6.80
C GLY A 243 -13.71 17.25 5.32
N ASN A 244 -12.89 16.64 4.45
CA ASN A 244 -13.28 16.36 3.06
C ASN A 244 -14.15 15.10 2.95
N PRO A 245 -14.91 14.94 1.84
CA PRO A 245 -15.71 13.74 1.58
C PRO A 245 -14.90 12.45 1.76
N LYS A 246 -15.57 11.39 2.23
CA LYS A 246 -14.93 10.09 2.45
C LYS A 246 -14.47 9.50 1.11
N MET A 247 -13.20 9.08 1.08
CA MET A 247 -12.56 8.44 -0.07
C MET A 247 -12.15 7.00 0.26
N ILE A 248 -11.92 6.20 -0.78
CA ILE A 248 -11.52 4.79 -0.68
C ILE A 248 -10.17 4.59 0.02
N TYR A 249 -9.32 5.61 0.07
CA TYR A 249 -8.04 5.55 0.78
C TYR A 249 -8.21 5.61 2.32
N GLY A 250 -9.26 6.25 2.85
CA GLY A 250 -9.36 6.54 4.28
C GLY A 250 -8.21 7.43 4.76
N ARG A 251 -7.84 7.33 6.05
CA ARG A 251 -6.74 8.09 6.69
C ARG A 251 -5.98 7.18 7.66
N ALA A 252 -4.71 7.47 7.90
CA ALA A 252 -3.88 6.65 8.80
C ALA A 252 -3.85 7.24 10.20
N TYR A 253 -4.17 6.43 11.21
CA TYR A 253 -4.03 6.79 12.61
C TYR A 253 -2.86 6.03 13.24
N PHE A 254 -1.90 6.80 13.76
CA PHE A 254 -0.71 6.33 14.47
C PHE A 254 -0.89 6.67 15.96
N PRO A 255 -1.34 5.71 16.78
CA PRO A 255 -1.59 5.96 18.20
C PRO A 255 -0.29 6.23 18.96
N TRP A 256 -0.38 7.01 20.02
CA TRP A 256 0.66 7.05 21.05
C TRP A 256 0.49 5.91 22.06
N PRO A 257 1.55 5.52 22.82
CA PRO A 257 1.45 4.45 23.80
C PRO A 257 0.48 4.76 24.96
N GLN A 258 0.25 6.04 25.20
CA GLN A 258 -0.71 6.57 26.17
C GLN A 258 -1.24 7.92 25.68
N PRO A 259 -2.46 8.33 26.08
CA PRO A 259 -2.93 9.70 25.87
C PRO A 259 -2.04 10.70 26.61
N VAL A 260 -1.88 11.90 26.05
CA VAL A 260 -1.02 12.95 26.59
C VAL A 260 -1.79 14.24 26.75
N GLU A 261 -1.81 14.77 27.97
CA GLU A 261 -2.32 16.11 28.26
C GLU A 261 -1.33 17.17 27.78
N LEU A 262 -1.80 18.02 26.86
CA LEU A 262 -1.07 19.13 26.29
C LEU A 262 -1.63 20.44 26.85
N ALA A 263 -0.74 21.28 27.37
CA ALA A 263 -1.06 22.62 27.84
C ALA A 263 -0.78 23.66 26.76
N ALA A 264 -1.44 24.81 26.83
CA ALA A 264 -1.11 25.93 25.97
C ALA A 264 0.35 26.35 26.17
N GLY A 265 1.08 26.52 25.06
CA GLY A 265 2.50 26.84 25.04
C GLY A 265 3.43 25.62 24.98
N ASP A 266 2.95 24.40 25.21
CA ASP A 266 3.74 23.19 25.02
C ASP A 266 4.22 23.08 23.57
N GLU A 267 5.38 22.45 23.38
CA GLU A 267 5.96 22.19 22.07
C GLU A 267 5.97 20.68 21.81
N VAL A 268 5.44 20.26 20.67
CA VAL A 268 5.39 18.86 20.24
C VAL A 268 6.20 18.71 18.97
N VAL A 269 7.30 17.98 19.06
CA VAL A 269 8.18 17.66 17.93
C VAL A 269 7.99 16.20 17.56
N VAL A 270 7.68 15.94 16.29
CA VAL A 270 7.50 14.58 15.78
C VAL A 270 8.37 14.38 14.56
N ARG A 271 9.23 13.37 14.60
CA ARG A 271 9.97 12.90 13.42
C ARG A 271 9.27 11.68 12.83
N VAL A 272 8.80 11.80 11.59
CA VAL A 272 8.15 10.71 10.84
C VAL A 272 9.12 10.21 9.79
N GLN A 273 9.25 8.89 9.68
CA GLN A 273 10.07 8.23 8.67
C GLN A 273 9.30 7.05 8.08
N ALA A 274 9.48 6.83 6.79
CA ALA A 274 8.96 5.67 6.10
C ALA A 274 10.06 5.13 5.18
N ASN A 275 10.55 3.93 5.50
CA ASN A 275 11.64 3.29 4.76
C ASN A 275 11.11 2.00 4.12
N LEU A 276 11.27 1.88 2.81
CA LEU A 276 10.95 0.66 2.09
C LEU A 276 11.97 -0.42 2.46
N VAL A 277 11.50 -1.54 3.00
CA VAL A 277 12.30 -2.72 3.31
C VAL A 277 11.61 -3.94 2.73
N ASP A 278 12.34 -4.69 1.90
CA ASP A 278 11.77 -5.74 1.04
C ASP A 278 10.61 -5.19 0.20
N ASN A 279 9.37 -5.53 0.54
CA ASN A 279 8.15 -5.20 -0.20
C ASN A 279 7.16 -4.31 0.58
N ASP A 280 7.55 -3.77 1.74
CA ASP A 280 6.66 -2.91 2.52
C ASP A 280 7.44 -1.81 3.28
N TYR A 281 6.72 -0.81 3.76
CA TYR A 281 7.29 0.33 4.47
C TYR A 281 7.36 0.08 5.99
N ILE A 282 8.58 0.18 6.52
CA ILE A 282 8.79 0.35 7.95
C ILE A 282 8.59 1.83 8.29
N TRP A 283 7.55 2.09 9.07
CA TRP A 283 7.23 3.42 9.58
C TRP A 283 7.87 3.62 10.94
N SER A 284 8.36 4.82 11.21
CA SER A 284 8.81 5.26 12.53
C SER A 284 8.23 6.65 12.81
N TRP A 285 7.73 6.86 14.02
CA TRP A 285 7.21 8.16 14.46
C TRP A 285 7.65 8.43 15.89
N ASN A 286 8.66 9.29 16.02
CA ASN A 286 9.28 9.59 17.30
C ASN A 286 8.77 10.93 17.79
N THR A 287 8.14 10.93 18.97
CA THR A 287 7.47 12.10 19.53
C THR A 287 8.22 12.59 20.76
N ARG A 288 8.51 13.88 20.81
CA ARG A 288 8.96 14.57 22.01
C ARG A 288 8.01 15.70 22.35
N VAL A 289 7.62 15.80 23.61
CA VAL A 289 6.82 16.92 24.11
C VAL A 289 7.62 17.69 25.15
N PHE A 290 7.69 19.00 25.00
CA PHE A 290 8.35 19.92 25.91
C PHE A 290 7.31 20.81 26.58
N ALA A 291 7.46 21.03 27.89
CA ALA A 291 6.57 21.93 28.61
C ALA A 291 6.92 23.39 28.26
N ALA A 292 5.92 24.26 28.19
CA ALA A 292 6.11 25.69 27.92
C ALA A 292 7.17 26.34 28.83
N GLU A 293 7.21 25.92 30.09
CA GLU A 293 8.09 26.47 31.13
C GLU A 293 9.50 25.84 31.13
N ASN A 294 9.72 24.74 30.41
CA ASN A 294 10.99 24.02 30.38
C ASN A 294 11.22 23.28 29.05
N SER A 295 11.98 23.91 28.16
CA SER A 295 12.40 23.34 26.87
C SER A 295 13.66 22.48 26.93
N ALA A 296 14.35 22.42 28.08
CA ALA A 296 15.63 21.70 28.20
C ALA A 296 15.44 20.17 28.33
N LYS A 297 14.30 19.72 28.84
CA LYS A 297 13.98 18.30 29.01
C LYS A 297 12.56 18.01 28.55
N SER A 298 12.40 17.01 27.69
CA SER A 298 11.08 16.57 27.27
C SER A 298 10.33 15.91 28.44
N LYS A 299 9.03 16.23 28.56
CA LYS A 299 8.11 15.55 29.48
C LYS A 299 7.62 14.21 28.93
N ILE A 300 7.64 14.06 27.60
CA ILE A 300 7.31 12.82 26.89
C ILE A 300 8.39 12.56 25.84
N ASP A 301 8.80 11.30 25.72
CA ASP A 301 9.67 10.80 24.65
C ASP A 301 9.17 9.41 24.24
N PHE A 302 8.52 9.33 23.08
CA PHE A 302 8.05 8.08 22.50
C PHE A 302 8.89 7.74 21.27
N GLN A 303 9.35 6.50 21.23
CA GLN A 303 10.06 5.92 20.09
C GLN A 303 9.20 4.76 19.56
N GLN A 304 8.62 4.94 18.38
CA GLN A 304 7.64 4.00 17.83
C GLN A 304 8.01 3.62 16.41
N SER A 305 7.82 2.35 16.05
CA SER A 305 8.05 1.85 14.71
C SER A 305 7.25 0.59 14.41
N THR A 306 6.74 0.44 13.19
CA THR A 306 6.09 -0.81 12.74
C THR A 306 7.02 -2.02 12.77
N PHE A 307 8.34 -1.82 12.81
CA PHE A 307 9.26 -2.92 13.08
C PHE A 307 8.97 -3.61 14.43
N PHE A 308 8.54 -2.84 15.43
CA PHE A 308 8.26 -3.32 16.78
C PHE A 308 6.84 -3.85 16.97
N SER A 309 5.96 -3.76 15.97
CA SER A 309 4.60 -4.33 16.02
C SER A 309 4.51 -5.76 15.49
N ALA A 310 5.49 -6.19 14.70
CA ALA A 310 5.54 -7.56 14.22
C ALA A 310 5.82 -8.55 15.38
N PRO A 311 5.10 -9.68 15.48
CA PRO A 311 5.45 -10.76 16.37
C PRO A 311 6.69 -11.48 15.82
N LEU A 312 7.88 -10.92 16.10
CA LEU A 312 9.15 -11.47 15.64
C LEU A 312 9.54 -12.70 16.46
N SER A 313 9.72 -13.84 15.79
CA SER A 313 10.31 -15.04 16.37
C SER A 313 11.83 -15.04 16.11
N PRO A 314 12.69 -15.21 17.14
CA PRO A 314 14.12 -15.39 16.94
C PRO A 314 14.45 -16.53 15.97
N GLN A 315 13.66 -17.60 15.97
CA GLN A 315 13.82 -18.72 15.05
C GLN A 315 13.53 -18.30 13.60
N HIS A 316 12.51 -17.46 13.37
CA HIS A 316 12.21 -16.93 12.04
C HIS A 316 13.29 -15.94 11.57
N LEU A 317 13.79 -15.07 12.45
CA LEU A 317 14.87 -14.15 12.10
C LEU A 317 16.16 -14.92 11.77
N ARG A 318 16.49 -15.96 12.54
CA ARG A 318 17.67 -16.81 12.27
C ARG A 318 17.59 -17.49 10.91
N LYS A 319 16.39 -17.91 10.47
CA LYS A 319 16.20 -18.49 9.12
C LYS A 319 16.49 -17.52 7.97
N ARG A 320 16.61 -16.20 8.25
CA ARG A 320 16.95 -15.16 7.26
C ARG A 320 18.42 -14.73 7.32
N ALA A 321 19.23 -15.29 8.22
CA ALA A 321 20.65 -14.96 8.31
C ALA A 321 21.43 -15.52 7.11
N ASP A 322 22.43 -14.80 6.63
CA ASP A 322 23.28 -15.18 5.50
C ASP A 322 24.04 -16.49 5.75
N ASN A 323 24.35 -16.79 7.02
CA ASN A 323 25.03 -18.01 7.45
C ASN A 323 24.08 -19.14 7.87
N PHE A 324 22.77 -18.97 7.71
CA PHE A 324 21.82 -20.03 8.02
C PHE A 324 21.81 -21.09 6.91
N VAL A 325 22.05 -22.35 7.29
CA VAL A 325 21.96 -23.50 6.38
C VAL A 325 20.58 -24.13 6.52
N PRO A 326 19.68 -24.01 5.52
CA PRO A 326 18.33 -24.54 5.61
C PRO A 326 18.28 -26.06 5.39
N SER A 327 17.32 -26.72 6.02
CA SER A 327 16.90 -28.09 5.71
C SER A 327 15.40 -28.10 5.34
N LEU A 328 15.01 -28.88 4.34
CA LEU A 328 13.59 -29.00 3.96
C LEU A 328 12.80 -29.69 5.07
N ASN A 329 11.73 -29.03 5.51
CA ASN A 329 10.65 -29.69 6.26
C ASN A 329 9.75 -30.48 5.29
N ASP A 330 8.74 -31.16 5.83
CA ASP A 330 7.81 -31.99 5.05
C ASP A 330 7.17 -31.20 3.88
N ASP A 331 6.69 -29.97 4.14
CA ASP A 331 6.15 -29.09 3.10
C ASP A 331 7.18 -28.77 2.01
N GLY A 332 8.43 -28.54 2.39
CA GLY A 332 9.53 -28.31 1.47
C GLY A 332 9.85 -29.53 0.60
N GLN A 333 9.80 -30.73 1.19
CA GLN A 333 10.00 -32.00 0.47
C GLN A 333 8.84 -32.27 -0.51
N ILE A 334 7.61 -32.07 -0.06
CA ILE A 334 6.41 -32.19 -0.91
C ILE A 334 6.51 -31.20 -2.09
N THR A 335 6.85 -29.95 -1.80
CA THR A 335 7.00 -28.90 -2.83
C THR A 335 8.10 -29.28 -3.83
N GLN A 336 9.24 -29.80 -3.36
CA GLN A 336 10.32 -30.29 -4.21
C GLN A 336 9.85 -31.41 -5.15
N VAL A 337 9.09 -32.38 -4.65
CA VAL A 337 8.52 -33.48 -5.47
C VAL A 337 7.58 -32.93 -6.54
N VAL A 338 6.68 -32.00 -6.19
CA VAL A 338 5.76 -31.40 -7.15
C VAL A 338 6.51 -30.64 -8.24
N LEU A 339 7.46 -29.78 -7.88
CA LEU A 339 8.24 -29.00 -8.84
C LEU A 339 9.07 -29.90 -9.75
N HIS A 340 9.63 -30.99 -9.22
CA HIS A 340 10.33 -31.97 -10.03
C HIS A 340 9.40 -32.61 -11.07
N LYS A 341 8.21 -33.07 -10.67
CA LYS A 341 7.22 -33.65 -11.59
C LYS A 341 6.64 -32.65 -12.60
N MET A 342 6.50 -31.39 -12.21
CA MET A 342 6.15 -30.30 -13.13
C MET A 342 7.24 -30.11 -14.18
N SER A 343 8.52 -30.19 -13.81
CA SER A 343 9.64 -30.10 -14.76
C SER A 343 9.65 -31.27 -15.77
N GLU A 344 9.10 -32.41 -15.39
CA GLU A 344 8.87 -33.57 -16.26
C GLU A 344 7.58 -33.45 -17.11
N LYS A 345 6.86 -32.32 -17.01
CA LYS A 345 5.60 -32.05 -17.73
C LYS A 345 4.48 -33.06 -17.43
N GLN A 346 4.44 -33.59 -16.22
CA GLN A 346 3.36 -34.46 -15.77
C GLN A 346 2.06 -33.66 -15.58
N ALA A 347 0.90 -34.29 -15.87
CA ALA A 347 -0.39 -33.66 -15.64
C ALA A 347 -0.65 -33.50 -14.13
N LEU A 348 -1.25 -32.38 -13.71
CA LEU A 348 -1.49 -32.08 -12.28
C LEU A 348 -2.24 -33.21 -11.56
N GLY A 349 -3.18 -33.86 -12.27
CA GLY A 349 -3.92 -35.00 -11.73
C GLY A 349 -3.06 -36.22 -11.42
N ASP A 350 -2.02 -36.48 -12.21
CA ASP A 350 -1.10 -37.59 -11.98
C ASP A 350 -0.15 -37.27 -10.82
N ILE A 351 0.39 -36.05 -10.79
CA ILE A 351 1.19 -35.56 -9.66
C ILE A 351 0.40 -35.68 -8.34
N ALA A 352 -0.88 -35.32 -8.34
CA ALA A 352 -1.75 -35.43 -7.18
C ALA A 352 -1.99 -36.88 -6.72
N ARG A 353 -2.09 -37.85 -7.65
CA ARG A 353 -2.19 -39.29 -7.30
C ARG A 353 -0.91 -39.76 -6.62
N ASP A 354 0.23 -39.36 -7.13
CA ASP A 354 1.53 -39.74 -6.56
C ASP A 354 1.73 -39.14 -5.16
N LEU A 355 1.34 -37.88 -4.95
CA LEU A 355 1.38 -37.27 -3.61
C LEU A 355 0.49 -37.99 -2.60
N THR A 356 -0.69 -38.43 -3.03
CA THR A 356 -1.61 -39.20 -2.16
C THR A 356 -0.98 -40.51 -1.71
N GLN A 357 -0.17 -41.15 -2.56
CA GLN A 357 0.55 -42.38 -2.23
C GLN A 357 1.79 -42.14 -1.36
N GLN A 358 2.57 -41.10 -1.67
CA GLN A 358 3.85 -40.83 -1.02
C GLN A 358 3.69 -40.11 0.34
N PHE A 359 2.68 -39.26 0.47
CA PHE A 359 2.43 -38.45 1.66
C PHE A 359 0.98 -38.61 2.16
N PRO A 360 0.51 -39.84 2.47
CA PRO A 360 -0.89 -40.11 2.79
C PRO A 360 -1.39 -39.40 4.05
N GLN A 361 -0.49 -39.03 4.98
CA GLN A 361 -0.82 -38.26 6.17
C GLN A 361 -1.11 -36.77 5.85
N HIS A 362 -0.44 -36.22 4.83
CA HIS A 362 -0.62 -34.83 4.39
C HIS A 362 -1.76 -34.72 3.38
N PHE A 363 -1.92 -35.74 2.52
CA PHE A 363 -2.96 -35.80 1.49
C PHE A 363 -3.78 -37.07 1.65
N PRO A 364 -4.77 -37.07 2.56
CA PRO A 364 -5.64 -38.23 2.74
C PRO A 364 -6.57 -38.48 1.54
N THR A 365 -6.72 -37.50 0.65
CA THR A 365 -7.57 -37.59 -0.53
C THR A 365 -6.89 -36.96 -1.74
N TRP A 366 -7.20 -37.49 -2.93
CA TRP A 366 -6.70 -36.95 -4.19
C TRP A 366 -7.09 -35.47 -4.43
N PRO A 367 -8.31 -35.00 -4.12
CA PRO A 367 -8.64 -33.58 -4.24
C PRO A 367 -7.74 -32.67 -3.39
N ALA A 368 -7.39 -33.07 -2.17
CA ALA A 368 -6.49 -32.29 -1.32
C ALA A 368 -5.08 -32.17 -1.93
N ALA A 369 -4.56 -33.27 -2.49
CA ALA A 369 -3.30 -33.26 -3.24
C ALA A 369 -3.41 -32.38 -4.49
N LEU A 370 -4.51 -32.48 -5.24
CA LEU A 370 -4.73 -31.68 -6.45
C LEU A 370 -4.78 -30.19 -6.15
N THR A 371 -5.40 -29.77 -5.05
CA THR A 371 -5.39 -28.37 -4.60
C THR A 371 -3.95 -27.88 -4.42
N ARG A 372 -3.12 -28.63 -3.69
CA ARG A 372 -1.72 -28.26 -3.45
C ARG A 372 -0.90 -28.19 -4.75
N VAL A 373 -1.07 -29.17 -5.63
CA VAL A 373 -0.39 -29.19 -6.94
C VAL A 373 -0.85 -28.01 -7.80
N GLY A 374 -2.15 -27.70 -7.79
CA GLY A 374 -2.73 -26.56 -8.47
C GLY A 374 -2.17 -25.23 -7.97
N GLU A 375 -2.04 -25.04 -6.66
CA GLU A 375 -1.40 -23.86 -6.06
C GLU A 375 0.04 -23.66 -6.55
N LEU A 376 0.83 -24.73 -6.58
CA LEU A 376 2.21 -24.66 -7.07
C LEU A 376 2.29 -24.46 -8.58
N SER A 377 1.38 -25.05 -9.36
CA SER A 377 1.26 -24.77 -10.79
C SER A 377 0.99 -23.28 -11.02
N LEU A 378 0.01 -22.70 -10.32
CA LEU A 378 -0.30 -21.27 -10.45
C LEU A 378 0.89 -20.35 -10.13
N LEU A 379 1.81 -20.79 -9.27
CA LEU A 379 3.00 -20.01 -8.89
C LEU A 379 4.20 -20.21 -9.82
N TYR A 380 4.35 -21.39 -10.41
CA TYR A 380 5.62 -21.81 -11.03
C TYR A 380 5.49 -22.38 -12.47
N SER A 381 4.29 -22.45 -13.06
CA SER A 381 4.12 -22.78 -14.49
C SER A 381 4.07 -21.53 -15.37
N GLU A 382 4.49 -21.65 -16.62
CA GLU A 382 4.45 -20.59 -17.65
C GLU A 382 3.05 -20.28 -18.17
#